data_AF-A0A1X7PJK9-F1
#
_entry.id   AF-A0A1X7PJK9-F1
#
_cell.length_a   1.000
_cell.length_b   1.000
_cell.length_c   1.000
_cell.angle_alpha   90.00
_cell.angle_beta   90.00
_cell.angle_gamma   90.00
#
_symmetry.space_group_name_H-M   'P 1'
#
loop_
_entity.id
_entity.type
_entity.pdbx_description
1 polymer ?
#
loop_
_entity_poly.entity_id
_entity_poly.type
_entity_poly.pdbx_seq_one_letter_code
_entity_poly.pdbx_strand_id
1 'polypeptide(L)'
;MEWTRAVDGYCERLDPGFWAEPINAVTNAAFLVAALVMGLRLRGAGLPLANLLVGILAAIGLGSFLFHTFAQAWAGMADVLPILMFILAYVFAASRDFLGLSGRIAGLVTLGFVPYAAATVPLFGLIPGLGSSAGYAPVPLLIAGYAWLMRTRAPGTARGLAIGAGLLVLSLTARTLDEPLCDVLPMGTHFLWHILNAVMLGWMIEVYRAHMLAGRGRGR
;
A
#
# COMPACT_ATOMS: atom_id res chain seq x y z
N MET A 1 9.40 12.84 -23.26
CA MET A 1 8.59 11.82 -22.55
C MET A 1 7.14 12.07 -22.91
N GLU A 2 6.46 11.06 -23.44
CA GLU A 2 5.04 11.13 -23.82
C GLU A 2 4.15 11.05 -22.56
N TRP A 3 4.05 12.15 -21.82
CA TRP A 3 3.34 12.21 -20.53
C TRP A 3 1.83 12.01 -20.65
N THR A 4 1.25 12.36 -21.80
CA THR A 4 -0.18 12.26 -22.10
C THR A 4 -0.53 11.01 -22.90
N ARG A 5 0.42 10.07 -23.07
CA ARG A 5 0.11 8.77 -23.69
C ARG A 5 -0.94 8.03 -22.86
N ALA A 6 -1.93 7.45 -23.53
CA ALA A 6 -2.92 6.60 -22.91
C ALA A 6 -2.25 5.34 -22.33
N VAL A 7 -2.80 4.87 -21.21
CA VAL A 7 -2.42 3.63 -20.52
C VAL A 7 -3.70 2.84 -20.30
N ASP A 8 -3.69 1.59 -20.73
CA ASP A 8 -4.78 0.65 -20.52
C ASP A 8 -4.21 -0.61 -19.87
N GLY A 9 -4.98 -1.24 -18.99
CA GLY A 9 -4.52 -2.40 -18.22
C GLY A 9 -5.51 -2.98 -17.23
N TYR A 10 -6.79 -2.60 -17.29
CA TYR A 10 -7.84 -3.15 -16.42
C TYR A 10 -9.10 -3.45 -17.22
N CYS A 11 -9.84 -4.50 -16.82
CA CYS A 11 -11.01 -4.97 -17.58
C CYS A 11 -12.08 -3.91 -17.82
N GLU A 12 -12.28 -3.03 -16.83
CA GLU A 12 -13.38 -2.07 -16.86
C GLU A 12 -13.24 -1.05 -18.02
N ARG A 13 -12.00 -0.76 -18.45
CA ARG A 13 -11.74 0.24 -19.48
C ARG A 13 -11.98 -0.33 -20.88
N LEU A 14 -12.98 0.22 -21.57
CA LEU A 14 -13.30 -0.13 -22.96
C LEU A 14 -12.96 0.99 -23.96
N ASP A 15 -12.66 2.20 -23.47
CA ASP A 15 -12.41 3.39 -24.28
C ASP A 15 -11.52 4.42 -23.52
N PRO A 16 -10.97 5.45 -24.19
CA PRO A 16 -10.08 6.43 -23.55
C PRO A 16 -10.83 7.52 -22.75
N GLY A 17 -12.15 7.42 -22.60
CA GLY A 17 -12.99 8.38 -21.93
C GLY A 17 -12.71 8.51 -20.44
N PHE A 18 -13.08 9.69 -19.91
CA PHE A 18 -12.85 10.06 -18.51
C PHE A 18 -13.57 9.12 -17.52
N TRP A 19 -14.73 8.60 -17.91
CA TRP A 19 -15.55 7.69 -17.10
C TRP A 19 -15.54 6.26 -17.64
N ALA A 20 -14.47 5.85 -18.32
CA ALA A 20 -14.36 4.48 -18.81
C ALA A 20 -14.13 3.47 -17.68
N GLU A 21 -13.76 3.91 -16.48
CA GLU A 21 -13.60 3.05 -15.30
C GLU A 21 -14.33 3.60 -14.06
N PRO A 22 -15.67 3.70 -14.09
CA PRO A 22 -16.44 4.36 -13.03
C PRO A 22 -16.32 3.66 -11.67
N ILE A 23 -16.31 2.32 -11.63
CA ILE A 23 -16.22 1.55 -10.38
C ILE A 23 -14.82 1.67 -9.81
N ASN A 24 -13.77 1.50 -10.62
CA ASN A 24 -12.40 1.68 -10.18
C ASN A 24 -12.16 3.11 -9.70
N ALA A 25 -12.68 4.13 -10.40
CA ALA A 25 -12.59 5.52 -9.96
C ALA A 25 -13.29 5.74 -8.61
N VAL A 26 -14.55 5.32 -8.44
CA VAL A 26 -15.32 5.56 -7.21
C VAL A 26 -14.75 4.81 -6.00
N THR A 27 -14.26 3.58 -6.19
CA THR A 27 -13.71 2.79 -5.08
C THR A 27 -12.45 3.39 -4.44
N ASN A 28 -11.79 4.34 -5.10
CA ASN A 28 -10.72 5.13 -4.50
C ASN A 28 -11.14 6.00 -3.32
N ALA A 29 -12.45 6.27 -3.18
CA ALA A 29 -13.00 6.90 -1.98
C ALA A 29 -12.71 6.08 -0.70
N ALA A 30 -12.50 4.76 -0.81
CA ALA A 30 -12.15 3.90 0.32
C ALA A 30 -10.83 4.35 1.00
N PHE A 31 -9.84 4.80 0.23
CA PHE A 31 -8.58 5.33 0.77
C PHE A 31 -8.81 6.61 1.58
N LEU A 32 -9.65 7.50 1.08
CA LEU A 32 -10.00 8.76 1.77
C LEU A 32 -10.78 8.49 3.07
N VAL A 33 -11.70 7.53 3.04
CA VAL A 33 -12.42 7.08 4.24
C VAL A 33 -11.45 6.48 5.26
N ALA A 34 -10.54 5.61 4.84
CA ALA A 34 -9.52 5.02 5.71
C ALA A 34 -8.60 6.10 6.31
N ALA A 35 -8.16 7.07 5.50
CA ALA A 35 -7.37 8.21 5.95
C ALA A 35 -8.14 9.07 6.96
N LEU A 36 -9.42 9.35 6.73
CA LEU A 36 -10.27 10.08 7.66
C LEU A 36 -10.38 9.34 9.01
N VAL A 37 -10.72 8.04 8.97
CA VAL A 37 -10.84 7.21 10.17
C VAL A 37 -9.54 7.23 10.96
N MET A 38 -8.40 7.01 10.31
CA MET A 38 -7.10 7.02 11.00
C MET A 38 -6.70 8.41 11.49
N GLY A 39 -6.99 9.46 10.74
CA GLY A 39 -6.79 10.85 11.17
C GLY A 39 -7.58 11.18 12.44
N LEU A 40 -8.83 10.72 12.54
CA LEU A 40 -9.64 10.85 13.75
C LEU A 40 -9.02 10.07 14.93
N ARG A 41 -8.57 8.83 14.70
CA ARG A 41 -7.95 7.97 15.74
C ARG A 41 -6.58 8.45 16.22
N LEU A 42 -5.92 9.34 15.48
CA LEU A 42 -4.63 9.94 15.82
C LEU A 42 -4.74 11.32 16.48
N ARG A 43 -5.95 11.88 16.59
CA ARG A 43 -6.16 13.17 17.28
C ARG A 43 -5.62 13.12 18.71
N GLY A 44 -4.79 14.09 19.06
CA GLY A 44 -4.16 14.18 20.38
C GLY A 44 -3.11 13.10 20.68
N ALA A 45 -2.86 12.16 19.76
CA ALA A 45 -1.90 11.07 20.00
C ALA A 45 -0.44 11.53 19.96
N GLY A 46 -0.14 12.69 19.34
CA GLY A 46 1.23 13.19 19.22
C GLY A 46 2.15 12.21 18.48
N LEU A 47 1.67 11.63 17.38
CA LEU A 47 2.39 10.68 16.52
C LEU A 47 2.57 11.26 15.12
N PRO A 48 3.54 12.16 14.90
CA PRO A 48 3.70 12.87 13.62
C PRO A 48 3.95 11.93 12.44
N LEU A 49 4.68 10.83 12.64
CA LEU A 49 4.93 9.84 11.59
C LEU A 49 3.65 9.09 11.18
N ALA A 50 2.74 8.82 12.13
CA ALA A 50 1.44 8.24 11.80
C ALA A 50 0.56 9.23 11.02
N ASN A 51 0.62 10.53 11.38
CA ASN A 51 -0.08 11.58 10.62
C ASN A 51 0.48 11.72 9.20
N LEU A 52 1.79 11.59 9.01
CA LEU A 52 2.40 11.54 7.68
C LEU A 52 1.85 10.37 6.86
N LEU A 53 1.79 9.17 7.44
CA LEU A 53 1.21 8.00 6.77
C LEU A 53 -0.27 8.21 6.39
N VAL A 54 -1.06 8.89 7.22
CA VAL A 54 -2.44 9.27 6.89
C VAL A 54 -2.49 10.24 5.69
N GLY A 55 -1.61 11.25 5.66
CA GLY A 55 -1.52 12.18 4.53
C GLY A 55 -1.13 11.47 3.23
N ILE A 56 -0.18 10.55 3.29
CA ILE A 56 0.23 9.72 2.14
C ILE A 56 -0.93 8.80 1.71
N LEU A 57 -1.66 8.20 2.64
CA LEU A 57 -2.83 7.37 2.34
C LEU A 57 -3.92 8.15 1.58
N ALA A 58 -4.17 9.39 1.97
CA ALA A 58 -5.08 10.26 1.23
C ALA A 58 -4.55 10.58 -0.18
N ALA A 59 -3.23 10.83 -0.32
CA ALA A 59 -2.59 11.07 -1.60
C ALA A 59 -2.65 9.84 -2.54
N ILE A 60 -2.56 8.61 -2.01
CA ILE A 60 -2.79 7.38 -2.77
C ILE A 60 -4.19 7.38 -3.37
N GLY A 61 -5.23 7.65 -2.57
CA GLY A 61 -6.60 7.69 -3.06
C GLY A 61 -6.82 8.74 -4.16
N LEU A 62 -6.25 9.94 -3.99
CA LEU A 62 -6.34 10.99 -5.01
C LEU A 62 -5.58 10.63 -6.29
N GLY A 63 -4.35 10.15 -6.16
CA GLY A 63 -3.52 9.75 -7.29
C GLY A 63 -4.14 8.61 -8.11
N SER A 64 -4.69 7.62 -7.42
CA SER A 64 -5.36 6.49 -8.04
C SER A 64 -6.67 6.90 -8.71
N PHE A 65 -7.48 7.76 -8.08
CA PHE A 65 -8.67 8.35 -8.73
C PHE A 65 -8.29 9.10 -10.02
N LEU A 66 -7.20 9.87 -10.02
CA LEU A 66 -6.70 10.55 -11.22
C LEU A 66 -6.29 9.54 -12.30
N PHE A 67 -5.68 8.42 -11.93
CA PHE A 67 -5.30 7.38 -12.91
C PHE A 67 -6.52 6.74 -13.56
N HIS A 68 -7.52 6.33 -12.77
CA HIS A 68 -8.73 5.69 -13.30
C HIS A 68 -9.67 6.63 -14.07
N THR A 69 -9.43 7.93 -14.01
CA THR A 69 -10.16 8.92 -14.82
C THR A 69 -9.37 9.35 -16.05
N PHE A 70 -8.11 9.74 -15.91
CA PHE A 70 -7.30 10.26 -17.01
C PHE A 70 -6.56 9.19 -17.82
N ALA A 71 -6.21 8.05 -17.20
CA ALA A 71 -5.51 6.92 -17.83
C ALA A 71 -4.28 7.34 -18.64
N GLN A 72 -3.48 8.25 -18.10
CA GLN A 72 -2.27 8.79 -18.75
C GLN A 72 -1.01 8.53 -17.92
N ALA A 73 0.15 8.56 -18.57
CA ALA A 73 1.43 8.28 -17.89
C ALA A 73 1.71 9.18 -16.67
N TRP A 74 1.34 10.46 -16.71
CA TRP A 74 1.47 11.33 -15.54
C TRP A 74 0.54 10.91 -14.39
N ALA A 75 -0.67 10.46 -14.70
CA ALA A 75 -1.66 10.03 -13.71
C ALA A 75 -1.26 8.69 -13.11
N GLY A 76 -0.70 7.78 -13.91
CA GLY A 76 -0.08 6.55 -13.41
C GLY A 76 1.08 6.82 -12.45
N MET A 77 1.83 7.91 -12.64
CA MET A 77 2.84 8.31 -11.66
C MET A 77 2.24 8.90 -10.39
N ALA A 78 1.16 9.66 -10.50
CA ALA A 78 0.40 10.14 -9.36
C ALA A 78 -0.19 8.98 -8.53
N ASP A 79 -0.54 7.85 -9.15
CA ASP A 79 -1.02 6.63 -8.48
C ASP A 79 0.11 5.87 -7.76
N VAL A 80 1.23 5.61 -8.44
CA VAL A 80 2.28 4.72 -7.93
C VAL A 80 3.23 5.40 -6.94
N LEU A 81 3.58 6.68 -7.12
CA LEU A 81 4.56 7.36 -6.27
C LEU A 81 4.11 7.46 -4.79
N PRO A 82 2.86 7.82 -4.47
CA PRO A 82 2.37 7.82 -3.09
C PRO A 82 2.43 6.44 -2.42
N ILE A 83 2.21 5.35 -3.17
CA ILE A 83 2.36 3.99 -2.64
C ILE A 83 3.81 3.74 -2.22
N LEU A 84 4.77 4.08 -3.08
CA LEU A 84 6.20 3.97 -2.76
C LEU A 84 6.55 4.81 -1.52
N MET A 85 6.07 6.06 -1.45
CA MET A 85 6.30 6.92 -0.29
C MET A 85 5.74 6.31 1.00
N PHE A 86 4.56 5.67 0.95
CA PHE A 86 3.98 4.99 2.11
C PHE A 86 4.88 3.84 2.56
N ILE A 87 5.32 2.99 1.62
CA ILE A 87 6.21 1.87 1.91
C ILE A 87 7.49 2.37 2.58
N LEU A 88 8.16 3.37 2.00
CA LEU A 88 9.41 3.90 2.55
C LEU A 88 9.21 4.53 3.94
N ALA A 89 8.16 5.33 4.12
CA ALA A 89 7.83 5.92 5.41
C ALA A 89 7.53 4.84 6.47
N TYR A 90 6.83 3.77 6.09
CA TYR A 90 6.51 2.67 7.00
C TYR A 90 7.72 1.80 7.33
N VAL A 91 8.61 1.52 6.36
CA VAL A 91 9.87 0.80 6.60
C VAL A 91 10.75 1.59 7.57
N PHE A 92 10.84 2.91 7.38
CA PHE A 92 11.54 3.79 8.31
C PHE A 92 10.93 3.74 9.71
N ALA A 93 9.60 3.89 9.81
CA ALA A 93 8.85 3.81 11.07
C ALA A 93 9.07 2.48 11.80
N ALA A 94 8.90 1.37 11.09
CA ALA A 94 9.04 0.03 11.64
C ALA A 94 10.49 -0.26 12.08
N SER A 95 11.48 0.12 11.26
CA SER A 95 12.90 0.01 11.62
C SER A 95 13.25 0.80 12.87
N ARG A 96 12.83 2.06 12.92
CA ARG A 96 13.19 2.96 14.02
C ARG A 96 12.47 2.56 15.31
N ASP A 97 11.15 2.41 15.22
CA ASP A 97 10.31 2.37 16.41
C ASP A 97 9.95 0.94 16.83
N PHE A 98 9.83 -0.03 15.91
CA PHE A 98 9.60 -1.44 16.31
C PHE A 98 10.90 -2.15 16.67
N LEU A 99 11.96 -1.96 15.86
CA LEU A 99 13.26 -2.60 16.09
C LEU A 99 14.18 -1.77 16.99
N GLY A 100 13.81 -0.53 17.33
CA GLY A 100 14.60 0.35 18.19
C GLY A 100 15.89 0.85 17.54
N LEU A 101 15.97 0.86 16.21
CA LEU A 101 17.17 1.30 15.49
C LEU A 101 17.31 2.82 15.55
N SER A 102 18.55 3.32 15.52
CA SER A 102 18.79 4.76 15.40
C SER A 102 18.24 5.29 14.07
N GLY A 103 17.84 6.56 14.02
CA GLY A 103 17.26 7.16 12.81
C GLY A 103 18.16 7.04 11.57
N ARG A 104 19.49 7.08 11.74
CA ARG A 104 20.45 6.87 10.65
C ARG A 104 20.37 5.45 10.08
N ILE A 105 20.36 4.45 10.96
CA ILE A 105 20.28 3.05 10.55
C ILE A 105 18.91 2.76 9.93
N ALA A 106 17.82 3.26 10.52
CA ALA A 106 16.49 3.16 9.93
C ALA A 106 16.42 3.79 8.53
N GLY A 107 17.11 4.94 8.32
CA GLY A 107 17.26 5.55 7.01
C GLY A 107 18.00 4.65 6.01
N LEU A 108 19.11 4.03 6.43
CA LEU A 108 19.85 3.08 5.58
C LEU A 108 19.01 1.85 5.22
N VAL A 109 18.28 1.28 6.18
CA VAL A 109 17.35 0.16 5.92
C VAL A 109 16.26 0.57 4.93
N THR A 110 15.73 1.80 5.06
CA THR A 110 14.73 2.34 4.14
C THR A 110 15.29 2.49 2.72
N LEU A 111 16.51 3.00 2.57
CA LEU A 111 17.19 3.05 1.27
C LEU A 111 17.45 1.65 0.70
N GLY A 112 17.71 0.67 1.57
CA GLY A 112 17.84 -0.74 1.21
C GLY A 112 16.59 -1.36 0.57
N PHE A 113 15.42 -0.73 0.69
CA PHE A 113 14.21 -1.17 -0.02
C PHE A 113 14.39 -1.13 -1.54
N VAL A 114 15.13 -0.16 -2.08
CA VAL A 114 15.34 0.00 -3.53
C VAL A 114 16.10 -1.20 -4.14
N PRO A 115 17.31 -1.57 -3.68
CA PRO A 115 17.99 -2.76 -4.19
C PRO A 115 17.24 -4.06 -3.84
N TYR A 116 16.53 -4.11 -2.71
CA TYR A 116 15.65 -5.24 -2.39
C TYR A 116 14.56 -5.43 -3.45
N ALA A 117 13.83 -4.37 -3.80
CA ALA A 117 12.80 -4.40 -4.82
C ALA A 117 13.39 -4.73 -6.20
N ALA A 118 14.52 -4.11 -6.56
CA ALA A 118 15.21 -4.38 -7.82
C ALA A 118 15.65 -5.85 -7.98
N ALA A 119 16.04 -6.51 -6.88
CA ALA A 119 16.43 -7.91 -6.90
C ALA A 119 15.22 -8.86 -6.88
N THR A 120 14.12 -8.49 -6.23
CA THR A 120 12.99 -9.40 -5.98
C THR A 120 11.86 -9.27 -7.00
N VAL A 121 11.57 -8.08 -7.53
CA VAL A 121 10.54 -7.88 -8.55
C VAL A 121 10.75 -8.77 -9.79
N PRO A 122 11.98 -8.92 -10.34
CA PRO A 122 12.20 -9.83 -11.47
C PRO A 122 11.88 -11.29 -11.13
N LEU A 123 12.18 -11.73 -9.90
CA LEU A 123 11.88 -13.08 -9.43
C LEU A 123 10.38 -13.32 -9.30
N PHE A 124 9.64 -12.34 -8.75
CA PHE A 124 8.17 -12.40 -8.73
C PHE A 124 7.57 -12.35 -10.14
N GLY A 125 8.21 -11.65 -11.08
CA GLY A 125 7.82 -11.65 -12.49
C GLY A 125 7.93 -13.01 -13.19
N LEU A 126 8.66 -13.97 -12.61
CA LEU A 126 8.71 -15.35 -13.11
C LEU A 126 7.47 -16.16 -12.75
N ILE A 127 6.62 -15.68 -11.82
CA ILE A 127 5.41 -16.37 -11.41
C ILE A 127 4.33 -16.17 -12.49
N PRO A 128 3.88 -17.24 -13.16
CA PRO A 128 2.87 -17.12 -14.21
C PRO A 128 1.59 -16.46 -13.68
N GLY A 129 1.05 -15.54 -14.47
CA GLY A 129 -0.17 -14.81 -14.14
C GLY A 129 0.02 -13.56 -13.27
N LEU A 130 1.14 -13.40 -12.55
CA LEU A 130 1.30 -12.26 -11.63
C LEU A 130 1.36 -10.90 -12.35
N GLY A 131 1.90 -10.90 -13.59
CA GLY A 131 1.88 -9.73 -14.49
C GLY A 131 2.41 -8.46 -13.83
N SER A 132 1.69 -7.35 -14.01
CA SER A 132 2.04 -6.05 -13.43
C SER A 132 2.04 -6.03 -11.89
N SER A 133 1.37 -7.00 -11.24
CA SER A 133 1.31 -7.10 -9.77
C SER A 133 2.66 -7.49 -9.15
N ALA A 134 3.60 -8.00 -9.95
CA ALA A 134 4.95 -8.35 -9.50
C ALA A 134 5.69 -7.16 -8.85
N GLY A 135 5.40 -5.92 -9.26
CA GLY A 135 6.00 -4.72 -8.66
C GLY A 135 5.67 -4.51 -7.18
N TYR A 136 4.57 -5.09 -6.70
CA TYR A 136 4.08 -4.94 -5.32
C TYR A 136 4.35 -6.20 -4.47
N ALA A 137 4.60 -7.34 -5.10
CA ALA A 137 4.78 -8.64 -4.45
C ALA A 137 5.95 -8.76 -3.43
N PRO A 138 7.03 -7.95 -3.49
CA PRO A 138 8.03 -7.93 -2.43
C PRO A 138 7.52 -7.38 -1.09
N VAL A 139 6.54 -6.48 -1.10
CA VAL A 139 6.04 -5.80 0.09
C VAL A 139 5.44 -6.75 1.15
N PRO A 140 4.54 -7.71 0.82
CA PRO A 140 4.02 -8.64 1.82
C PRO A 140 5.12 -9.53 2.44
N LEU A 141 6.13 -9.92 1.64
CA LEU A 141 7.29 -10.66 2.16
C LEU A 141 8.09 -9.83 3.16
N LEU A 142 8.30 -8.55 2.87
CA LEU A 142 8.95 -7.62 3.80
C LEU A 142 8.14 -7.45 5.10
N ILE A 143 6.83 -7.26 5.01
CA ILE A 143 5.94 -7.15 6.18
C ILE A 143 6.00 -8.42 7.02
N ALA A 144 5.96 -9.60 6.39
CA ALA A 144 6.09 -10.89 7.07
C ALA A 144 7.46 -11.04 7.76
N GLY A 145 8.54 -10.51 7.15
CA GLY A 145 9.86 -10.42 7.78
C GLY A 145 9.85 -9.62 9.08
N TYR A 146 9.24 -8.42 9.08
CA TYR A 146 9.06 -7.63 10.31
C TYR A 146 8.17 -8.34 11.32
N ALA A 147 7.08 -8.98 10.89
CA ALA A 147 6.21 -9.76 11.77
C ALA A 147 7.01 -10.86 12.49
N TRP A 148 7.83 -11.60 11.75
CA TRP A 148 8.71 -12.62 12.30
C TRP A 148 9.73 -12.04 13.29
N LEU A 149 10.38 -10.91 12.96
CA LEU A 149 11.34 -10.25 13.86
C LEU A 149 10.69 -9.78 15.18
N MET A 150 9.42 -9.38 15.13
CA MET A 150 8.68 -8.90 16.30
C MET A 150 8.00 -10.00 17.12
N ARG A 151 8.00 -11.26 16.66
CA ARG A 151 7.18 -12.35 17.21
C ARG A 151 7.37 -12.60 18.71
N THR A 152 8.57 -12.39 19.23
CA THR A 152 8.88 -12.57 20.66
C THR A 152 8.81 -11.26 21.45
N ARG A 153 9.26 -10.13 20.86
CA ARG A 153 9.36 -8.84 21.55
C ARG A 153 8.03 -8.11 21.67
N ALA A 154 7.20 -8.16 20.63
CA ALA A 154 5.88 -7.55 20.61
C ALA A 154 4.90 -8.43 19.81
N PRO A 155 4.40 -9.53 20.39
CA PRO A 155 3.52 -10.47 19.69
C PRO A 155 2.26 -9.83 19.10
N GLY A 156 1.70 -8.81 19.76
CA GLY A 156 0.56 -8.04 19.25
C GLY A 156 0.89 -7.30 17.95
N THR A 157 2.06 -6.65 17.88
CA THR A 157 2.55 -6.00 16.66
C THR A 157 2.85 -7.02 15.57
N ALA A 158 3.49 -8.14 15.92
CA ALA A 158 3.76 -9.23 14.98
C ALA A 158 2.47 -9.77 14.35
N ARG A 159 1.44 -10.03 15.16
CA ARG A 159 0.11 -10.45 14.68
C ARG A 159 -0.52 -9.40 13.78
N GLY A 160 -0.45 -8.12 14.17
CA GLY A 160 -0.94 -7.00 13.37
C GLY A 160 -0.29 -6.95 11.98
N LEU A 161 1.04 -7.07 11.93
CA LEU A 161 1.81 -7.11 10.68
C LEU A 161 1.45 -8.34 9.83
N ALA A 162 1.31 -9.52 10.44
CA ALA A 162 0.90 -10.73 9.72
C ALA A 162 -0.50 -10.59 9.10
N ILE A 163 -1.45 -9.98 9.81
CA ILE A 163 -2.78 -9.65 9.26
C ILE A 163 -2.64 -8.67 8.08
N GLY A 164 -1.82 -7.62 8.22
CA GLY A 164 -1.55 -6.67 7.14
C GLY A 164 -0.94 -7.31 5.89
N ALA A 165 0.01 -8.23 6.07
CA ALA A 165 0.57 -9.01 4.97
C ALA A 165 -0.49 -9.89 4.29
N GLY A 166 -1.35 -10.56 5.07
CA GLY A 166 -2.45 -11.37 4.53
C GLY A 166 -3.47 -10.54 3.74
N LEU A 167 -3.84 -9.36 4.25
CA LEU A 167 -4.71 -8.41 3.54
C LEU A 167 -4.08 -7.95 2.22
N LEU A 168 -2.78 -7.67 2.21
CA LEU A 168 -2.07 -7.29 0.99
C LEU A 168 -2.01 -8.44 -0.02
N VAL A 169 -1.77 -9.68 0.43
CA VAL A 169 -1.80 -10.85 -0.44
C VAL A 169 -3.18 -11.03 -1.06
N LEU A 170 -4.25 -10.95 -0.26
CA LEU A 170 -5.62 -11.03 -0.78
C LEU A 170 -5.92 -9.91 -1.78
N SER A 171 -5.45 -8.69 -1.49
CA SER A 171 -5.55 -7.56 -2.41
C SER A 171 -4.84 -7.85 -3.73
N LEU A 172 -3.59 -8.30 -3.68
CA LEU A 172 -2.80 -8.66 -4.86
C LEU A 172 -3.48 -9.75 -5.67
N THR A 173 -4.09 -10.76 -5.03
CA THR A 173 -4.88 -11.78 -5.72
C THR A 173 -6.02 -11.14 -6.53
N ALA A 174 -6.76 -10.20 -5.96
CA ALA A 174 -7.82 -9.50 -6.70
C ALA A 174 -7.27 -8.66 -7.87
N ARG A 175 -6.09 -8.04 -7.74
CA ARG A 175 -5.44 -7.32 -8.85
C ARG A 175 -4.97 -8.28 -9.95
N THR A 176 -4.38 -9.40 -9.57
CA THR A 176 -3.85 -10.42 -10.47
C THR A 176 -4.94 -11.15 -11.25
N LEU A 177 -6.10 -11.38 -10.62
CA LEU A 177 -7.23 -12.04 -11.25
C LEU A 177 -8.05 -11.11 -12.16
N ASP A 178 -7.72 -9.81 -12.24
CA ASP A 178 -8.48 -8.86 -13.05
C ASP A 178 -8.42 -9.26 -14.54
N GLU A 179 -7.25 -9.12 -15.17
CA GLU A 179 -7.06 -9.40 -16.59
C GLU A 179 -7.53 -10.81 -17.03
N PRO A 180 -7.24 -11.91 -16.30
CA PRO A 180 -7.72 -13.24 -16.67
C PRO A 180 -9.25 -13.42 -16.61
N LEU A 181 -9.99 -12.54 -15.92
CA LEU A 181 -11.43 -12.64 -15.73
C LEU A 181 -12.23 -11.67 -16.61
N CYS A 182 -11.60 -10.83 -17.43
CA CYS A 182 -12.32 -9.81 -18.21
C CYS A 182 -13.46 -10.38 -19.09
N ASP A 183 -13.24 -11.56 -19.69
CA ASP A 183 -14.22 -12.20 -20.59
C ASP A 183 -15.52 -12.65 -19.88
N VAL A 184 -15.44 -12.92 -18.57
CA VAL A 184 -16.58 -13.42 -17.76
C VAL A 184 -17.10 -12.39 -16.77
N LEU A 185 -16.25 -11.43 -16.37
CA LEU A 185 -16.56 -10.36 -15.45
C LEU A 185 -16.02 -9.04 -16.03
N PRO A 186 -16.78 -8.35 -16.90
CA PRO A 186 -16.29 -7.16 -17.61
C PRO A 186 -15.88 -6.00 -16.68
N MET A 187 -16.51 -5.89 -15.52
CA MET A 187 -16.12 -4.92 -14.48
C MET A 187 -14.79 -5.27 -13.77
N GLY A 188 -14.27 -6.48 -14.00
CA GLY A 188 -13.06 -6.98 -13.38
C GLY A 188 -13.15 -7.19 -11.86
N THR A 189 -12.00 -7.35 -11.25
CA THR A 189 -11.79 -7.48 -9.80
C THR A 189 -10.92 -6.36 -9.23
N HIS A 190 -10.46 -5.42 -10.06
CA HIS A 190 -9.55 -4.34 -9.67
C HIS A 190 -10.13 -3.42 -8.58
N PHE A 191 -11.44 -3.19 -8.58
CA PHE A 191 -12.09 -2.41 -7.53
C PHE A 191 -11.90 -3.02 -6.12
N LEU A 192 -11.77 -4.35 -6.01
CA LEU A 192 -11.46 -5.03 -4.75
C LEU A 192 -10.03 -4.75 -4.30
N TRP A 193 -9.09 -4.56 -5.25
CA TRP A 193 -7.73 -4.13 -4.93
C TRP A 193 -7.73 -2.76 -4.23
N HIS A 194 -8.57 -1.81 -4.66
CA HIS A 194 -8.69 -0.50 -3.98
C HIS A 194 -9.21 -0.64 -2.56
N ILE A 195 -10.34 -1.35 -2.39
CA ILE A 195 -10.99 -1.49 -1.09
C ILE A 195 -10.07 -2.23 -0.12
N LEU A 196 -9.47 -3.36 -0.54
CA LEU A 196 -8.58 -4.15 0.29
C LEU A 196 -7.29 -3.41 0.62
N ASN A 197 -6.70 -2.66 -0.32
CA ASN A 197 -5.53 -1.82 -0.01
C ASN A 197 -5.88 -0.67 0.94
N ALA A 198 -7.02 -0.01 0.79
CA ALA A 198 -7.44 1.04 1.71
C ALA A 198 -7.56 0.52 3.15
N VAL A 199 -8.18 -0.66 3.32
CA VAL A 199 -8.27 -1.36 4.60
C VAL A 199 -6.90 -1.77 5.11
N MET A 200 -6.06 -2.38 4.26
CA MET A 200 -4.71 -2.81 4.60
C MET A 200 -3.86 -1.63 5.08
N LEU A 201 -3.79 -0.53 4.33
CA LEU A 201 -2.95 0.62 4.66
C LEU A 201 -3.44 1.30 5.94
N GLY A 202 -4.75 1.47 6.09
CA GLY A 202 -5.35 1.95 7.35
C GLY A 202 -5.03 1.04 8.53
N TRP A 203 -5.08 -0.28 8.33
CA TRP A 203 -4.69 -1.28 9.32
C TRP A 203 -3.22 -1.17 9.71
N MET A 204 -2.31 -0.98 8.75
CA MET A 204 -0.89 -0.80 9.03
C MET A 204 -0.63 0.46 9.87
N ILE A 205 -1.32 1.58 9.58
CA ILE A 205 -1.26 2.78 10.44
C ILE A 205 -1.74 2.45 11.87
N GLU A 206 -2.81 1.67 12.00
CA GLU A 206 -3.32 1.24 13.31
C GLU A 206 -2.33 0.35 14.07
N VAL A 207 -1.65 -0.57 13.38
CA VAL A 207 -0.60 -1.41 13.98
C VAL A 207 0.54 -0.55 14.53
N TYR A 208 0.99 0.43 13.75
CA TYR A 208 2.01 1.39 14.18
C TYR A 208 1.53 2.23 15.38
N ARG A 209 0.33 2.82 15.29
CA ARG A 209 -0.29 3.59 16.39
C ARG A 209 -0.36 2.75 17.68
N ALA A 210 -0.89 1.54 17.59
CA ALA A 210 -1.06 0.65 18.75
C ALA A 210 0.28 0.31 19.40
N HIS A 211 1.31 0.02 18.61
CA HIS A 211 2.67 -0.24 19.12
C HIS A 211 3.21 0.97 19.89
N MET A 212 3.13 2.17 19.31
CA MET A 212 3.67 3.39 19.91
C MET A 212 2.96 3.76 21.22
N LEU A 213 1.64 3.57 21.29
CA LEU A 213 0.88 3.83 22.51
C LEU A 213 1.17 2.81 23.61
N ALA A 214 1.35 1.52 23.25
CA ALA A 214 1.73 0.49 24.21
C ALA A 214 3.12 0.75 24.83
N GLY A 215 4.07 1.28 24.05
CA GLY A 215 5.39 1.67 24.55
C GLY A 215 5.34 2.81 25.56
N ARG A 216 4.50 3.83 25.34
CA ARG A 216 4.33 4.97 26.26
C ARG A 216 3.73 4.57 27.61
N GLY A 217 2.86 3.56 27.63
CA GLY A 217 2.25 3.05 28.86
C GLY A 217 3.20 2.29 29.78
N ARG A 218 4.34 1.78 29.26
CA ARG A 218 5.35 1.05 30.04
C ARG A 218 6.43 1.94 30.68
N GLY A 219 6.50 3.21 30.27
CA GLY A 219 7.46 4.20 30.79
C GLY A 219 6.86 5.19 31.78
N ARG A 220 5.60 4.99 32.21
CA ARG A 220 4.95 5.68 33.32
C ARG A 220 4.81 4.68 34.47
#